data_AF-A0A7Y5VWZ4-F1
#
_entry.id   AF-A0A7Y5VWZ4-F1
#
_cell.length_a   1.000
_cell.length_b   1.000
_cell.length_c   1.000
_cell.angle_alpha   90.00
_cell.angle_beta   90.00
_cell.angle_gamma   90.00
#
_symmetry.space_group_name_H-M   'P 1'
#
loop_
_entity.id
_entity.type
_entity.pdbx_description
1 polymer ?
#
loop_
_entity_poly.entity_id
_entity_poly.type
_entity_poly.pdbx_seq_one_letter_code
_entity_poly.pdbx_strand_id
1 'polypeptide(L)'
;MTRFTSRNLAALALAAGTTLGALTPASLGQAEPAEQSGGQRMVTMRVNSMPISIKFPGGTIAEYVKAVQSQRKDNSWPVNVILGPDTERIVVRPIELNFVSVDTAMDVLRFAAQCEPGELRIDHVSAHEDESPTFSILQKSSDAARGRQELEVLSIAPLTRPTVDGVSRADLAIRSDIVLSAVELALPPGEETVRLKYHEESQLLILQGPPRATNAVHQVIKTMIDDQRQRLGDAGHAQKEMIEATARIERARVRLATAEQTSAMMREKLDHFAELVKQGSVSTGELQEQRSALANANAMVLTARADLQEAEGLAAIIHKKAAAAPTVASDELASLRKLVEDQAAQIKALTDELNALRQQKNAK
;
A
#
# COMPACT_ATOMS: atom_id res chain seq x y z
N MET A 1 50.54 -36.65 -16.37
CA MET A 1 49.14 -37.11 -16.23
C MET A 1 48.77 -37.09 -14.77
N THR A 2 48.13 -36.01 -14.34
CA THR A 2 48.03 -35.54 -12.96
C THR A 2 46.76 -36.05 -12.28
N ARG A 3 46.93 -36.84 -11.22
CA ARG A 3 45.94 -37.03 -10.16
C ARG A 3 46.34 -36.11 -9.00
N PHE A 4 45.40 -35.36 -8.43
CA PHE A 4 45.50 -34.95 -7.03
C PHE A 4 44.13 -34.93 -6.37
N THR A 5 44.12 -35.58 -5.22
CA THR A 5 43.01 -35.96 -4.36
C THR A 5 42.62 -34.85 -3.39
N SER A 6 41.33 -34.81 -3.11
CA SER A 6 40.66 -34.15 -1.98
C SER A 6 41.32 -34.39 -0.62
N ARG A 7 41.60 -33.31 0.11
CA ARG A 7 41.73 -33.24 1.58
C ARG A 7 41.36 -31.83 2.03
N ASN A 8 40.18 -31.67 2.65
CA ASN A 8 39.93 -30.53 3.54
C ASN A 8 39.73 -31.08 4.95
N LEU A 9 40.70 -30.75 5.79
CA LEU A 9 40.81 -31.06 7.21
C LEU A 9 40.03 -30.03 8.03
N ALA A 10 39.44 -30.52 9.11
CA ALA A 10 38.86 -29.74 10.19
C ALA A 10 39.93 -29.02 11.04
N ALA A 11 39.59 -27.84 11.53
CA ALA A 11 40.13 -27.17 12.72
C ALA A 11 39.04 -26.16 13.14
N LEU A 12 38.26 -26.33 14.21
CA LEU A 12 38.55 -26.40 15.64
C LEU A 12 39.60 -25.36 16.10
N ALA A 13 39.12 -24.20 16.57
CA ALA A 13 39.83 -23.36 17.51
C ALA A 13 38.82 -22.71 18.46
N LEU A 14 38.90 -23.11 19.74
CA LEU A 14 38.34 -22.41 20.89
C LEU A 14 38.93 -21.00 20.99
N ALA A 15 38.10 -20.03 21.36
CA ALA A 15 38.53 -18.91 22.18
C ALA A 15 37.38 -18.49 23.11
N ALA A 16 37.53 -18.87 24.37
CA ALA A 16 36.79 -18.30 25.49
C ALA A 16 37.26 -16.86 25.70
N GLY A 17 36.33 -15.95 25.94
CA GLY A 17 36.58 -14.54 26.22
C GLY A 17 35.43 -13.95 27.02
N THR A 18 35.54 -14.09 28.33
CA THR A 18 34.69 -13.50 29.36
C THR A 18 34.71 -11.97 29.30
N THR A 19 33.54 -11.34 29.21
CA THR A 19 33.31 -10.00 29.79
C THR A 19 32.00 -10.00 30.55
N LEU A 20 32.14 -10.05 31.88
CA LEU A 20 31.13 -9.59 32.84
C LEU A 20 30.96 -8.07 32.66
N GLY A 21 29.77 -7.65 32.23
CA GLY A 21 29.36 -6.26 32.17
C GLY A 21 27.89 -6.18 32.59
N ALA A 22 27.66 -5.53 33.73
CA ALA A 22 26.41 -5.50 34.45
C ALA A 22 25.23 -5.02 33.60
N LEU A 23 24.24 -5.90 33.41
CA LEU A 23 22.89 -5.52 33.00
C LEU A 23 22.07 -5.23 34.26
N THR A 24 21.62 -3.99 34.34
CA THR A 24 20.51 -3.53 35.17
C THR A 24 19.28 -4.43 34.98
N PRO A 25 18.55 -4.80 36.05
CA PRO A 25 17.26 -5.46 35.90
C PRO A 25 16.22 -4.42 35.45
N ALA A 26 16.03 -4.32 34.14
CA ALA A 26 14.84 -3.70 33.58
C ALA A 26 13.65 -4.63 33.89
N SER A 27 12.82 -4.17 34.82
CA SER A 27 11.41 -4.50 35.02
C SER A 27 10.86 -5.57 34.07
N LEU A 28 10.71 -6.78 34.60
CA LEU A 28 9.76 -7.77 34.12
C LEU A 28 8.38 -7.12 34.14
N GLY A 29 7.99 -6.52 33.02
CA GLY A 29 6.59 -6.33 32.70
C GLY A 29 5.95 -7.70 32.67
N GLN A 30 5.18 -8.02 33.71
CA GLN A 30 4.29 -9.16 33.75
C GLN A 30 3.43 -9.09 32.49
N ALA A 31 3.67 -9.99 31.55
CA ALA A 31 2.67 -10.35 30.56
C ALA A 31 1.54 -11.00 31.35
N GLU A 32 0.47 -10.25 31.57
CA GLU A 32 -0.79 -10.80 32.05
C GLU A 32 -1.16 -11.99 31.16
N PRO A 33 -1.48 -13.15 31.74
CA PRO A 33 -2.05 -14.23 30.96
C PRO A 33 -3.35 -13.71 30.36
N ALA A 34 -3.43 -13.70 29.03
CA ALA A 34 -4.68 -13.48 28.32
C ALA A 34 -5.67 -14.54 28.79
N GLU A 35 -6.50 -14.20 29.76
CA GLU A 35 -7.73 -14.91 30.06
C GLU A 35 -8.50 -14.98 28.75
N GLN A 36 -8.47 -16.16 28.12
CA GLN A 36 -9.55 -16.63 27.27
C GLN A 36 -10.78 -16.75 28.16
N SER A 37 -11.34 -15.59 28.53
CA SER A 37 -12.72 -15.45 28.93
C SER A 37 -13.50 -15.85 27.70
N GLY A 38 -13.86 -17.14 27.64
CA GLY A 38 -14.97 -17.64 26.87
C GLY A 38 -16.22 -16.95 27.39
N GLY A 39 -16.35 -15.66 27.07
CA GLY A 39 -17.57 -14.92 27.16
C GLY A 39 -18.53 -15.66 26.25
N GLN A 40 -19.28 -16.59 26.83
CA GLN A 40 -20.59 -16.93 26.35
C GLN A 40 -21.26 -15.58 26.18
N ARG A 41 -21.31 -15.10 24.93
CA ARG A 41 -22.26 -14.08 24.53
C ARG A 41 -23.58 -14.72 24.89
N MET A 42 -24.06 -14.46 26.10
CA MET A 42 -25.47 -14.53 26.40
C MET A 42 -26.06 -13.63 25.35
N VAL A 43 -26.55 -14.25 24.26
CA VAL A 43 -27.51 -13.63 23.39
C VAL A 43 -28.62 -13.30 24.35
N THR A 44 -28.61 -12.07 24.87
CA THR A 44 -29.73 -11.51 25.58
C THR A 44 -30.85 -11.63 24.58
N MET A 45 -31.63 -12.70 24.71
CA MET A 45 -32.85 -12.87 23.96
C MET A 45 -33.60 -11.59 24.25
N ARG A 46 -33.76 -10.74 23.22
CA ARG A 46 -34.43 -9.46 23.33
C ARG A 46 -35.88 -9.77 23.70
N VAL A 47 -36.14 -9.88 25.00
CA VAL A 47 -37.45 -10.15 25.56
C VAL A 47 -38.19 -8.83 25.49
N ASN A 48 -38.92 -8.59 24.40
CA ASN A 48 -40.21 -7.89 24.38
C ASN A 48 -40.68 -7.54 22.96
N SER A 49 -40.86 -8.54 22.11
CA SER A 49 -41.90 -8.41 21.09
C SER A 49 -42.83 -9.60 21.20
N MET A 50 -44.09 -9.33 21.57
CA MET A 50 -45.15 -10.36 21.58
C MET A 50 -45.15 -11.05 20.21
N PRO A 51 -45.17 -12.37 20.12
CA PRO A 51 -45.15 -13.04 18.84
C PRO A 51 -46.42 -12.72 18.04
N ILE A 52 -46.27 -12.56 16.72
CA ILE A 52 -47.37 -12.36 15.78
C ILE A 52 -47.47 -13.56 14.84
N SER A 53 -48.70 -13.83 14.38
CA SER A 53 -48.96 -14.80 13.33
C SER A 53 -49.65 -14.09 12.17
N ILE A 54 -49.10 -14.21 10.97
CA ILE A 54 -49.58 -13.51 9.77
C ILE A 54 -49.80 -14.56 8.68
N LYS A 55 -51.02 -14.61 8.15
CA LYS A 55 -51.35 -15.34 6.93
C LYS A 55 -51.59 -14.34 5.81
N PHE A 56 -50.59 -14.13 4.96
CA PHE A 56 -50.63 -13.17 3.88
C PHE A 56 -50.75 -13.89 2.52
N PRO A 57 -51.86 -13.74 1.78
CA PRO A 57 -52.10 -14.47 0.53
C PRO A 57 -51.25 -14.00 -0.65
N GLY A 58 -50.36 -13.04 -0.46
CA GLY A 58 -49.66 -12.31 -1.52
C GLY A 58 -50.35 -10.97 -1.81
N GLY A 59 -49.60 -10.03 -2.38
CA GLY A 59 -50.06 -8.66 -2.58
C GLY A 59 -48.90 -7.69 -2.67
N THR A 60 -49.11 -6.44 -2.30
CA THR A 60 -48.07 -5.41 -2.29
C THR A 60 -47.37 -5.28 -0.93
N ILE A 61 -46.18 -4.68 -0.87
CA ILE A 61 -45.51 -4.36 0.41
C ILE A 61 -46.43 -3.51 1.30
N ALA A 62 -47.17 -2.54 0.73
CA ALA A 62 -48.10 -1.72 1.48
C ALA A 62 -49.22 -2.55 2.15
N GLU A 63 -49.75 -3.56 1.45
CA GLU A 63 -50.74 -4.48 2.00
C GLU A 63 -50.15 -5.41 3.07
N TYR A 64 -48.92 -5.90 2.86
CA TYR A 64 -48.23 -6.70 3.86
C TYR A 64 -47.98 -5.91 5.14
N VAL A 65 -47.51 -4.68 5.04
CA VAL A 65 -47.30 -3.79 6.19
C VAL A 65 -48.60 -3.54 6.94
N LYS A 66 -49.71 -3.31 6.24
CA LYS A 66 -51.04 -3.19 6.86
C LYS A 66 -51.48 -4.48 7.56
N ALA A 67 -51.13 -5.65 7.03
CA ALA A 67 -51.39 -6.93 7.66
C ALA A 67 -50.60 -7.09 8.97
N VAL A 68 -49.31 -6.73 8.97
CA VAL A 68 -48.45 -6.71 10.18
C VAL A 68 -49.01 -5.75 11.23
N GLN A 69 -49.35 -4.52 10.83
CA GLN A 69 -49.93 -3.51 11.73
C GLN A 69 -51.28 -3.96 12.30
N SER A 70 -52.08 -4.68 11.52
CA SER A 70 -53.40 -5.15 11.96
C SER A 70 -53.34 -6.20 13.07
N GLN A 71 -52.27 -7.01 13.14
CA GLN A 71 -52.05 -7.97 14.24
C GLN A 71 -51.76 -7.28 15.59
N ARG A 72 -51.57 -5.96 15.60
CA ARG A 72 -51.22 -5.17 16.79
C ARG A 72 -52.26 -4.12 17.18
N LYS A 73 -53.43 -4.09 16.53
CA LYS A 73 -54.46 -3.07 16.76
C LYS A 73 -54.96 -2.98 18.21
N ASP A 74 -54.97 -4.09 18.93
CA ASP A 74 -55.47 -4.16 20.30
C ASP A 74 -54.38 -3.93 21.37
N ASN A 75 -53.13 -3.66 20.95
CA ASN A 75 -51.99 -3.53 21.85
C ASN A 75 -51.50 -2.08 21.98
N SER A 76 -50.96 -1.75 23.15
CA SER A 76 -50.43 -0.42 23.50
C SER A 76 -49.20 0.02 22.68
N TRP A 77 -48.70 -0.81 21.76
CA TRP A 77 -47.43 -0.64 21.04
C TRP A 77 -47.67 -0.74 19.52
N PRO A 78 -48.03 0.37 18.83
CA PRO A 78 -48.22 0.38 17.38
C PRO A 78 -46.89 0.13 16.65
N VAL A 79 -46.97 -0.49 15.47
CA VAL A 79 -45.81 -0.66 14.58
C VAL A 79 -45.82 0.46 13.55
N ASN A 80 -44.80 1.31 13.57
CA ASN A 80 -44.65 2.41 12.63
C ASN A 80 -43.80 1.94 11.45
N VAL A 81 -44.24 2.20 10.22
CA VAL A 81 -43.49 1.84 9.02
C VAL A 81 -43.50 3.01 8.05
N ILE A 82 -42.31 3.45 7.66
CA ILE A 82 -42.08 4.47 6.65
C ILE A 82 -41.82 3.75 5.32
N LEU A 83 -42.70 3.96 4.35
CA LEU A 83 -42.57 3.42 3.00
C LEU A 83 -42.02 4.49 2.06
N GLY A 84 -41.01 4.15 1.28
CA GLY A 84 -40.61 4.95 0.11
C GLY A 84 -41.68 4.93 -0.99
N PRO A 85 -41.76 5.96 -1.85
CA PRO A 85 -42.80 6.07 -2.87
C PRO A 85 -42.82 4.90 -3.87
N ASP A 86 -41.65 4.33 -4.16
CA ASP A 86 -41.50 3.21 -5.11
C ASP A 86 -41.65 1.83 -4.45
N THR A 87 -41.50 1.72 -3.12
CA THR A 87 -41.60 0.43 -2.42
C THR A 87 -43.02 -0.05 -2.27
N GLU A 88 -43.99 0.85 -2.23
CA GLU A 88 -45.39 0.52 -1.97
C GLU A 88 -45.97 -0.49 -2.97
N ARG A 89 -45.48 -0.47 -4.21
CA ARG A 89 -46.03 -1.25 -5.33
C ARG A 89 -45.34 -2.59 -5.54
N ILE A 90 -44.26 -2.88 -4.81
CA ILE A 90 -43.49 -4.11 -4.97
C ILE A 90 -44.36 -5.30 -4.55
N VAL A 91 -44.44 -6.31 -5.43
CA VAL A 91 -45.23 -7.52 -5.20
C VAL A 91 -44.49 -8.44 -4.23
N VAL A 92 -45.20 -8.88 -3.20
CA VAL A 92 -44.76 -9.82 -2.17
C VAL A 92 -45.47 -11.15 -2.41
N ARG A 93 -44.69 -12.24 -2.43
CA ARG A 93 -45.23 -13.60 -2.56
C ARG A 93 -46.14 -13.96 -1.38
N PRO A 94 -47.01 -14.99 -1.49
CA PRO A 94 -47.75 -15.49 -0.35
C PRO A 94 -46.80 -15.94 0.76
N ILE A 95 -47.07 -15.54 2.01
CA ILE A 95 -46.25 -15.88 3.19
C ILE A 95 -47.18 -16.29 4.32
N GLU A 96 -46.82 -17.36 5.02
CA GLU A 96 -47.44 -17.77 6.28
C GLU A 96 -46.37 -17.77 7.37
N LEU A 97 -46.49 -16.86 8.34
CA LEU A 97 -45.61 -16.75 9.50
C LEU A 97 -46.41 -17.07 10.75
N ASN A 98 -45.88 -17.98 11.57
CA ASN A 98 -46.51 -18.40 12.82
C ASN A 98 -45.57 -18.10 13.98
N PHE A 99 -46.07 -17.35 14.97
CA PHE A 99 -45.37 -17.09 16.23
C PHE A 99 -43.97 -16.45 16.07
N VAL A 100 -43.86 -15.42 15.22
CA VAL A 100 -42.61 -14.72 14.91
C VAL A 100 -42.54 -13.33 15.55
N SER A 101 -41.34 -12.79 15.74
CA SER A 101 -41.19 -11.38 16.13
C SER A 101 -41.56 -10.44 14.98
N VAL A 102 -41.88 -9.18 15.31
CA VAL A 102 -42.14 -8.13 14.30
C VAL A 102 -40.89 -7.93 13.43
N ASP A 103 -39.70 -7.88 14.03
CA ASP A 103 -38.44 -7.77 13.29
C ASP A 103 -38.26 -8.90 12.28
N THR A 104 -38.52 -10.14 12.70
CA THR A 104 -38.44 -11.31 11.80
C THR A 104 -39.46 -11.19 10.68
N ALA A 105 -40.69 -10.78 10.98
CA ALA A 105 -41.72 -10.58 9.97
C ALA A 105 -41.36 -9.49 8.96
N MET A 106 -40.65 -8.44 9.38
CA MET A 106 -40.14 -7.39 8.48
C MET A 106 -38.94 -7.88 7.67
N ASP A 107 -38.00 -8.61 8.27
CA ASP A 107 -36.83 -9.14 7.58
C ASP A 107 -37.18 -10.16 6.49
N VAL A 108 -38.26 -10.93 6.65
CA VAL A 108 -38.78 -11.86 5.63
C VAL A 108 -39.11 -11.15 4.31
N LEU A 109 -39.47 -9.85 4.34
CA LEU A 109 -39.74 -9.09 3.11
C LEU A 109 -38.54 -9.06 2.17
N ARG A 110 -37.30 -9.11 2.68
CA ARG A 110 -36.09 -9.13 1.84
C ARG A 110 -36.02 -10.35 0.92
N PHE A 111 -36.68 -11.44 1.30
CA PHE A 111 -36.70 -12.69 0.54
C PHE A 111 -38.02 -12.88 -0.21
N ALA A 112 -39.13 -12.42 0.35
CA ALA A 112 -40.45 -12.66 -0.22
C ALA A 112 -40.86 -11.63 -1.28
N ALA A 113 -40.31 -10.41 -1.23
CA ALA A 113 -40.50 -9.40 -2.26
C ALA A 113 -39.88 -9.88 -3.59
N GLN A 114 -40.57 -9.63 -4.70
CA GLN A 114 -40.08 -9.92 -6.05
C GLN A 114 -39.12 -8.81 -6.52
N CYS A 115 -38.05 -8.57 -5.77
CA CYS A 115 -36.97 -7.63 -6.10
C CYS A 115 -35.63 -8.35 -6.15
N GLU A 116 -34.64 -7.78 -6.84
CA GLU A 116 -33.29 -8.36 -6.85
C GLU A 116 -32.70 -8.35 -5.44
N PRO A 117 -31.90 -9.38 -5.06
CA PRO A 117 -31.26 -9.43 -3.75
C PRO A 117 -30.46 -8.14 -3.47
N GLY A 118 -30.79 -7.44 -2.38
CA GLY A 118 -30.13 -6.20 -1.96
C GLY A 118 -30.73 -4.90 -2.50
N GLU A 119 -31.78 -4.95 -3.32
CA GLU A 119 -32.53 -3.75 -3.73
C GLU A 119 -33.44 -3.22 -2.62
N LEU A 120 -33.96 -4.07 -1.74
CA LEU A 120 -34.81 -3.63 -0.64
C LEU A 120 -33.98 -3.44 0.63
N ARG A 121 -33.90 -2.20 1.11
CA ARG A 121 -33.28 -1.86 2.39
C ARG A 121 -34.36 -1.69 3.44
N ILE A 122 -34.23 -2.46 4.52
CA ILE A 122 -35.13 -2.41 5.68
C ILE A 122 -34.26 -2.04 6.88
N ASP A 123 -34.43 -0.84 7.40
CA ASP A 123 -33.73 -0.35 8.58
C ASP A 123 -34.70 -0.26 9.77
N HIS A 124 -34.26 -0.68 10.95
CA HIS A 124 -34.95 -0.43 12.21
C HIS A 124 -34.50 0.93 12.75
N VAL A 125 -35.42 1.87 12.87
CA VAL A 125 -35.15 3.30 13.15
C VAL A 125 -35.34 3.66 14.63
N SER A 126 -36.02 2.82 15.41
CA SER A 126 -36.24 3.09 16.84
C SER A 126 -34.92 3.17 17.60
N ALA A 127 -34.76 4.23 18.40
CA ALA A 127 -33.54 4.51 19.14
C ALA A 127 -33.49 3.75 20.48
N HIS A 128 -34.65 3.47 21.07
CA HIS A 128 -34.78 2.84 22.38
C HIS A 128 -35.71 1.61 22.35
N GLU A 129 -35.45 0.65 23.24
CA GLU A 129 -36.21 -0.62 23.32
C GLU A 129 -37.64 -0.43 23.85
N ASP A 130 -37.91 0.68 24.53
CA ASP A 130 -39.23 1.03 25.08
C ASP A 130 -40.13 1.81 24.09
N GLU A 131 -39.62 2.10 22.89
CA GLU A 131 -40.35 2.84 21.87
C GLU A 131 -41.13 1.90 20.94
N SER A 132 -42.22 2.43 20.36
CA SER A 132 -42.94 1.75 19.30
C SER A 132 -41.98 1.41 18.14
N PRO A 133 -41.90 0.13 17.71
CA PRO A 133 -40.95 -0.29 16.70
C PRO A 133 -41.24 0.44 15.39
N THR A 134 -40.22 1.12 14.88
CA THR A 134 -40.30 1.97 13.69
C THR A 134 -39.35 1.43 12.64
N PHE A 135 -39.88 1.09 11.47
CA PHE A 135 -39.11 0.56 10.35
C PHE A 135 -39.12 1.54 9.17
N SER A 136 -38.01 1.63 8.46
CA SER A 136 -37.91 2.34 7.17
C SER A 136 -37.67 1.31 6.07
N ILE A 137 -38.57 1.26 5.09
CA ILE A 137 -38.45 0.39 3.92
C ILE A 137 -38.22 1.27 2.70
N LEU A 138 -37.00 1.21 2.17
CA LEU A 138 -36.58 1.94 0.99
C LEU A 138 -36.11 0.96 -0.08
N GLN A 139 -36.58 1.16 -1.31
CA GLN A 139 -35.99 0.49 -2.46
C GLN A 139 -34.77 1.31 -2.81
N LYS A 140 -33.60 0.69 -2.79
CA LYS A 140 -32.41 1.21 -3.41
C LYS A 140 -32.73 1.31 -4.90
N SER A 141 -33.20 2.47 -5.35
CA SER A 141 -33.64 2.65 -6.73
C SER A 141 -32.48 2.30 -7.66
N SER A 142 -32.55 1.12 -8.29
CA SER A 142 -31.62 0.73 -9.35
C SER A 142 -31.70 1.70 -10.53
N ASP A 143 -32.82 2.43 -10.66
CA ASP A 143 -33.02 3.47 -11.68
C ASP A 143 -32.23 4.76 -11.43
N ALA A 144 -31.76 5.06 -10.21
CA ALA A 144 -30.74 6.09 -10.03
C ALA A 144 -29.40 5.68 -10.65
N ALA A 145 -29.12 4.37 -10.77
CA ALA A 145 -27.88 3.86 -11.36
C ALA A 145 -27.94 3.71 -12.89
N ARG A 146 -29.12 3.74 -13.53
CA ARG A 146 -29.27 3.55 -14.98
C ARG A 146 -29.30 4.84 -15.82
N GLY A 147 -29.30 6.02 -15.19
CA GLY A 147 -29.35 7.27 -15.96
C GLY A 147 -28.86 8.55 -15.28
N ARG A 148 -28.56 8.54 -13.97
CA ARG A 148 -27.88 9.71 -13.38
C ARG A 148 -26.40 9.63 -13.73
N GLN A 149 -26.02 10.46 -14.70
CA GLN A 149 -24.62 10.79 -14.90
C GLN A 149 -24.16 11.59 -13.68
N GLU A 150 -23.23 11.02 -12.92
CA GLU A 150 -22.55 11.73 -11.85
C GLU A 150 -21.50 12.64 -12.49
N LEU A 151 -21.50 13.92 -12.12
CA LEU A 151 -20.43 14.84 -12.47
C LEU A 151 -19.43 14.85 -11.32
N GLU A 152 -18.23 14.39 -11.60
CA GLU A 152 -17.15 14.30 -10.65
C GLU A 152 -15.93 15.08 -11.16
N VAL A 153 -15.23 15.74 -10.23
CA VAL A 153 -14.04 16.53 -10.53
C VAL A 153 -12.88 15.96 -9.72
N LEU A 154 -11.92 15.37 -10.42
CA LEU A 154 -10.76 14.71 -9.84
C LEU A 154 -9.51 15.56 -10.08
N SER A 155 -8.66 15.69 -9.07
CA SER A 155 -7.36 16.32 -9.23
C SER A 155 -6.30 15.26 -9.55
N ILE A 156 -5.64 15.40 -10.70
CA ILE A 156 -4.48 14.59 -11.07
C ILE A 156 -3.16 15.33 -10.78
N ALA A 157 -3.22 16.52 -10.17
CA ALA A 157 -2.05 17.30 -9.78
C ALA A 157 -1.02 16.51 -8.94
N PRO A 158 -1.41 15.61 -8.00
CA PRO A 158 -0.44 14.80 -7.27
C PRO A 158 0.43 13.93 -8.19
N LEU A 159 -0.14 13.46 -9.31
CA LEU A 159 0.56 12.63 -10.29
C LEU A 159 1.50 13.45 -11.17
N THR A 160 1.04 14.60 -11.65
CA THR A 160 1.77 15.43 -12.62
C THR A 160 2.73 16.42 -11.98
N ARG A 161 2.53 16.76 -10.71
CA ARG A 161 3.36 17.69 -9.93
C ARG A 161 3.55 17.15 -8.51
N PRO A 162 4.24 16.00 -8.33
CA PRO A 162 4.45 15.45 -7.00
C PRO A 162 5.29 16.39 -6.15
N THR A 163 4.86 16.58 -4.90
CA THR A 163 5.58 17.36 -3.90
C THR A 163 5.91 16.48 -2.70
N VAL A 164 7.16 16.60 -2.21
CA VAL A 164 7.62 15.95 -0.97
C VAL A 164 8.23 17.02 -0.11
N ASP A 165 7.67 17.22 1.09
CA ASP A 165 8.10 18.25 2.04
C ASP A 165 8.16 19.67 1.42
N GLY A 166 7.22 19.96 0.51
CA GLY A 166 7.13 21.25 -0.19
C GLY A 166 8.11 21.42 -1.37
N VAL A 167 8.96 20.43 -1.66
CA VAL A 167 9.87 20.45 -2.81
C VAL A 167 9.24 19.69 -3.98
N SER A 168 9.20 20.32 -5.15
CA SER A 168 8.72 19.70 -6.39
C SER A 168 9.68 18.61 -6.88
N ARG A 169 9.14 17.41 -7.15
CA ARG A 169 9.88 16.24 -7.66
C ARG A 169 9.54 15.99 -9.13
N ALA A 170 9.94 16.93 -10.00
CA ALA A 170 9.65 16.86 -11.43
C ALA A 170 10.22 15.60 -12.12
N ASP A 171 11.26 14.99 -11.53
CA ASP A 171 11.86 13.73 -11.95
C ASP A 171 10.92 12.52 -11.80
N LEU A 172 9.94 12.61 -10.91
CA LEU A 172 8.96 11.56 -10.64
C LEU A 172 7.54 11.93 -11.12
N ALA A 173 7.41 13.05 -11.83
CA ALA A 173 6.14 13.47 -12.41
C ALA A 173 5.70 12.52 -13.52
N ILE A 174 4.46 12.03 -13.42
CA ILE A 174 3.83 11.27 -14.50
C ILE A 174 3.24 12.27 -15.48
N ARG A 175 3.54 12.11 -16.76
CA ARG A 175 2.96 12.98 -17.79
C ARG A 175 1.45 12.81 -17.86
N SER A 176 0.73 13.90 -18.09
CA SER A 176 -0.74 13.90 -18.15
C SER A 176 -1.30 12.96 -19.22
N ASP A 177 -0.65 12.83 -20.37
CA ASP A 177 -1.06 11.92 -21.45
C ASP A 177 -1.05 10.44 -21.03
N ILE A 178 -0.09 10.03 -20.19
CA ILE A 178 -0.03 8.67 -19.63
C ILE A 178 -1.20 8.45 -18.66
N VAL A 179 -1.50 9.43 -17.81
CA VAL A 179 -2.63 9.35 -16.88
C VAL A 179 -3.95 9.25 -17.65
N LEU A 180 -4.13 10.09 -18.67
CA LEU A 180 -5.33 10.08 -19.51
C LEU A 180 -5.47 8.74 -20.26
N SER A 181 -4.39 8.22 -20.82
CA SER A 181 -4.40 6.90 -21.50
C SER A 181 -4.78 5.77 -20.53
N ALA A 182 -4.25 5.79 -19.30
CA ALA A 182 -4.60 4.82 -18.26
C ALA A 182 -6.08 4.91 -17.84
N VAL A 183 -6.60 6.13 -17.75
CA VAL A 183 -8.02 6.39 -17.47
C VAL A 183 -8.90 5.89 -18.61
N GLU A 184 -8.56 6.16 -19.86
CA GLU A 184 -9.29 5.68 -21.04
C GLU A 184 -9.31 4.15 -21.12
N LEU A 185 -8.19 3.49 -20.82
CA LEU A 185 -8.08 2.03 -20.76
C LEU A 185 -8.93 1.40 -19.65
N ALA A 186 -9.18 2.14 -18.57
CA ALA A 186 -9.97 1.69 -17.44
C ALA A 186 -11.49 1.76 -17.69
N LEU A 187 -11.91 2.52 -18.71
CA LEU A 187 -13.32 2.66 -19.04
C LEU A 187 -13.85 1.38 -19.69
N PRO A 188 -15.02 0.88 -19.25
CA PRO A 188 -15.61 -0.31 -19.82
C PRO A 188 -15.96 -0.09 -21.31
N PRO A 189 -15.63 -1.05 -22.19
CA PRO A 189 -15.96 -0.92 -23.61
C PRO A 189 -17.48 -0.91 -23.81
N GLY A 190 -17.99 0.06 -24.58
CA GLY A 190 -19.41 0.17 -24.94
C GLY A 190 -20.24 1.14 -24.10
N GLU A 191 -19.66 1.84 -23.12
CA GLU A 191 -20.35 2.93 -22.43
C GLU A 191 -20.15 4.27 -23.17
N GLU A 192 -20.94 4.51 -24.23
CA GLU A 192 -20.94 5.78 -25.01
C GLU A 192 -21.35 7.03 -24.20
N THR A 193 -21.64 6.88 -22.90
CA THR A 193 -22.15 7.97 -22.04
C THR A 193 -21.09 8.65 -21.19
N VAL A 194 -19.84 8.17 -21.20
CA VAL A 194 -18.76 8.79 -20.42
C VAL A 194 -18.18 9.99 -21.16
N ARG A 195 -18.27 11.17 -20.55
CA ARG A 195 -17.62 12.39 -21.04
C ARG A 195 -16.43 12.71 -20.14
N LEU A 196 -15.24 12.68 -20.72
CA LEU A 196 -13.99 13.05 -20.07
C LEU A 196 -13.56 14.43 -20.59
N LYS A 197 -13.27 15.37 -19.70
CA LYS A 197 -12.62 16.64 -20.04
C LYS A 197 -11.45 16.88 -19.10
N TYR A 198 -10.29 17.17 -19.68
CA TYR A 198 -9.09 17.51 -18.93
C TYR A 198 -8.78 19.00 -19.06
N HIS A 199 -8.46 19.64 -17.94
CA HIS A 199 -8.04 21.03 -17.88
C HIS A 199 -6.56 21.11 -17.50
N GLU A 200 -5.70 21.40 -18.48
CA GLU A 200 -4.24 21.33 -18.34
C GLU A 200 -3.67 22.28 -17.28
N GLU A 201 -4.18 23.51 -17.19
CA GLU A 201 -3.62 24.50 -16.26
C GLU A 201 -3.83 24.12 -14.78
N SER A 202 -5.02 23.63 -14.46
CA SER A 202 -5.46 23.27 -13.12
C SER A 202 -5.21 21.80 -12.78
N GLN A 203 -4.83 20.99 -13.78
CA GLN A 203 -4.61 19.55 -13.63
C GLN A 203 -5.86 18.83 -13.09
N LEU A 204 -7.04 19.31 -13.50
CA LEU A 204 -8.33 18.74 -13.12
C LEU A 204 -8.88 17.87 -14.25
N LEU A 205 -9.42 16.72 -13.87
CA LEU A 205 -10.13 15.78 -14.72
C LEU A 205 -11.60 15.83 -14.36
N ILE A 206 -12.42 16.33 -15.28
CA ILE A 206 -13.88 16.41 -15.13
C ILE A 206 -14.46 15.18 -15.81
N LEU A 207 -15.10 14.33 -15.01
CA LEU A 207 -15.70 13.08 -15.45
C LEU A 207 -17.21 13.17 -15.29
N GLN A 208 -17.94 12.86 -16.36
CA GLN A 208 -19.39 12.73 -16.32
C GLN A 208 -19.76 11.35 -16.84
N GLY A 209 -20.34 10.49 -16.01
CA GLY A 209 -20.63 9.11 -16.40
C GLY A 209 -21.44 8.33 -15.36
N PRO A 210 -21.76 7.05 -15.65
CA PRO A 210 -22.41 6.18 -14.67
C PRO A 210 -21.47 5.89 -13.48
N PRO A 211 -22.01 5.59 -12.29
CA PRO A 211 -21.20 5.35 -11.09
C PRO A 211 -20.16 4.24 -11.23
N ARG A 212 -20.37 3.28 -12.14
CA ARG A 212 -19.40 2.20 -12.39
C ARG A 212 -18.14 2.72 -13.07
N ALA A 213 -18.28 3.58 -14.07
CA ALA A 213 -17.16 4.21 -14.76
C ALA A 213 -16.41 5.18 -13.84
N THR A 214 -17.13 6.01 -13.08
CA THR A 214 -16.51 6.95 -12.13
C THR A 214 -15.67 6.22 -11.08
N ASN A 215 -16.21 5.16 -10.49
CA ASN A 215 -15.48 4.33 -9.53
C ASN A 215 -14.24 3.63 -10.14
N ALA A 216 -14.31 3.18 -11.39
CA ALA A 216 -13.16 2.57 -12.08
C ALA A 216 -12.03 3.58 -12.30
N VAL A 217 -12.36 4.78 -12.78
CA VAL A 217 -11.40 5.89 -12.96
C VAL A 217 -10.78 6.29 -11.62
N HIS A 218 -11.61 6.40 -10.58
CA HIS A 218 -11.14 6.65 -9.22
C HIS A 218 -10.13 5.63 -8.73
N GLN A 219 -10.42 4.35 -8.93
CA GLN A 219 -9.53 3.27 -8.50
C GLN A 219 -8.19 3.35 -9.22
N VAL A 220 -8.17 3.61 -10.53
CA VAL A 220 -6.91 3.76 -11.29
C VAL A 220 -6.10 4.96 -10.82
N ILE A 221 -6.72 6.14 -10.69
CA ILE A 221 -6.02 7.33 -10.21
C ILE A 221 -5.48 7.09 -8.79
N LYS A 222 -6.25 6.47 -7.91
CA LYS A 222 -5.81 6.13 -6.56
C LYS A 222 -4.61 5.19 -6.59
N THR A 223 -4.67 4.10 -7.35
CA THR A 223 -3.54 3.16 -7.48
C THR A 223 -2.29 3.85 -8.03
N MET A 224 -2.42 4.72 -9.04
CA MET A 224 -1.28 5.49 -9.56
C MET A 224 -0.69 6.44 -8.49
N ILE A 225 -1.53 7.06 -7.66
CA ILE A 225 -1.07 7.95 -6.58
C ILE A 225 -0.34 7.14 -5.52
N ASP A 226 -0.89 5.99 -5.12
CA ASP A 226 -0.31 5.11 -4.12
C ASP A 226 1.04 4.55 -4.62
N ASP A 227 1.12 4.11 -5.87
CA ASP A 227 2.36 3.65 -6.51
C ASP A 227 3.42 4.77 -6.58
N GLN A 228 3.01 5.99 -6.94
CA GLN A 228 3.93 7.13 -6.99
C GLN A 228 4.41 7.52 -5.59
N ARG A 229 3.54 7.51 -4.57
CA ARG A 229 3.91 7.74 -3.17
C ARG A 229 4.90 6.70 -2.67
N GLN A 230 4.69 5.43 -3.02
CA GLN A 230 5.63 4.36 -2.71
C GLN A 230 6.99 4.63 -3.36
N ARG A 231 7.03 4.97 -4.65
CA ARG A 231 8.27 5.34 -5.35
C ARG A 231 8.98 6.55 -4.72
N LEU A 232 8.23 7.56 -4.27
CA LEU A 232 8.77 8.72 -3.56
C LEU A 232 9.38 8.32 -2.21
N GLY A 233 8.72 7.42 -1.48
CA GLY A 233 9.23 6.86 -0.23
C GLY A 233 10.53 6.08 -0.45
N ASP A 234 10.55 5.18 -1.44
CA ASP A 234 11.71 4.36 -1.78
C ASP A 234 12.89 5.22 -2.24
N ALA A 235 12.65 6.24 -3.07
CA ALA A 235 13.67 7.21 -3.49
C ALA A 235 14.22 8.01 -2.30
N GLY A 236 13.36 8.44 -1.37
CA GLY A 236 13.75 9.12 -0.14
C GLY A 236 14.63 8.24 0.75
N HIS A 237 14.26 6.97 0.92
CA HIS A 237 15.06 6.00 1.67
C HIS A 237 16.41 5.73 1.01
N ALA A 238 16.45 5.52 -0.31
CA ALA A 238 17.69 5.32 -1.06
C ALA A 238 18.63 6.54 -0.96
N GLN A 239 18.07 7.76 -1.07
CA GLN A 239 18.86 8.99 -0.92
C GLN A 239 19.43 9.11 0.50
N LYS A 240 18.64 8.78 1.52
CA LYS A 240 19.11 8.77 2.92
C LYS A 240 20.23 7.75 3.14
N GLU A 241 20.07 6.52 2.63
CA GLU A 241 21.11 5.48 2.69
C GLU A 241 22.40 5.93 2.00
N MET A 242 22.32 6.61 0.85
CA MET A 242 23.50 7.15 0.17
C MET A 242 24.21 8.25 0.98
N ILE A 243 23.44 9.15 1.61
CA ILE A 243 24.01 10.20 2.46
C ILE A 243 24.70 9.58 3.68
N GLU A 244 24.08 8.60 4.31
CA GLU A 244 24.65 7.87 5.46
C GLU A 244 25.92 7.10 5.07
N ALA A 245 25.92 6.43 3.92
CA ALA A 245 27.09 5.73 3.40
C ALA A 245 28.26 6.68 3.11
N THR A 246 27.98 7.83 2.48
CA THR A 246 28.97 8.87 2.21
C THR A 246 29.55 9.43 3.52
N ALA A 247 28.69 9.73 4.50
CA ALA A 247 29.13 10.17 5.82
C ALA A 247 29.97 9.11 6.55
N ARG A 248 29.68 7.82 6.36
CA ARG A 248 30.48 6.71 6.92
C ARG A 248 31.88 6.64 6.30
N ILE A 249 32.00 6.79 4.98
CA ILE A 249 33.29 6.87 4.28
C ILE A 249 34.12 8.03 4.83
N GLU A 250 33.54 9.23 4.90
CA GLU A 250 34.26 10.42 5.37
C GLU A 250 34.75 10.27 6.81
N ARG A 251 33.93 9.69 7.71
CA ARG A 251 34.36 9.38 9.08
C ARG A 251 35.52 8.37 9.10
N ALA A 252 35.47 7.33 8.27
CA ALA A 252 36.54 6.34 8.18
C ALA A 252 37.85 6.94 7.65
N ARG A 253 37.77 7.84 6.65
CA ARG A 253 38.93 8.59 6.13
C ARG A 253 39.59 9.45 7.19
N VAL A 254 38.81 10.20 7.96
CA VAL A 254 39.33 11.04 9.06
C VAL A 254 40.01 10.18 10.13
N ARG A 255 39.44 9.02 10.47
CA ARG A 255 40.07 8.07 11.42
C ARG A 255 41.39 7.53 10.90
N LEU A 256 41.46 7.14 9.63
CA LEU A 256 42.69 6.66 9.00
C LEU A 256 43.77 7.75 9.03
N ALA A 257 43.44 8.97 8.61
CA ALA A 257 44.38 10.09 8.61
C ALA A 257 44.91 10.39 10.02
N THR A 258 44.05 10.33 11.05
CA THR A 258 44.45 10.53 12.45
C THR A 258 45.37 9.41 12.95
N ALA A 259 45.07 8.15 12.60
CA ALA A 259 45.89 6.99 12.96
C ALA A 259 47.28 7.06 12.27
N GLU A 260 47.33 7.46 11.00
CA GLU A 260 48.57 7.64 10.24
C GLU A 260 49.43 8.75 10.84
N GLN A 261 48.82 9.90 11.18
CA GLN A 261 49.52 10.99 11.86
C GLN A 261 50.09 10.54 13.22
N THR A 262 49.31 9.77 13.99
CA THR A 262 49.75 9.24 15.29
C THR A 262 50.93 8.27 15.13
N SER A 263 50.87 7.36 14.15
CA SER A 263 51.98 6.44 13.84
C SER A 263 53.23 7.19 13.39
N ALA A 264 53.09 8.21 12.55
CA ALA A 264 54.21 9.06 12.11
C ALA A 264 54.90 9.76 13.29
N MET A 265 54.12 10.36 14.19
CA MET A 265 54.65 10.99 15.41
C MET A 265 55.35 9.97 16.33
N MET A 266 54.79 8.77 16.51
CA MET A 266 55.44 7.74 17.35
C MET A 266 56.72 7.19 16.72
N ARG A 267 56.81 7.14 15.39
CA ARG A 267 58.04 6.76 14.68
C ARG A 267 59.13 7.80 14.91
N GLU A 268 58.82 9.09 14.75
CA GLU A 268 59.77 10.17 15.00
C GLU A 268 60.26 10.17 16.46
N LYS A 269 59.35 9.95 17.43
CA LYS A 269 59.73 9.76 18.83
C LYS A 269 60.66 8.58 19.02
N LEU A 270 60.36 7.43 18.44
CA LEU A 270 61.22 6.25 18.53
C LEU A 270 62.63 6.54 17.99
N ASP A 271 62.74 7.22 16.85
CA ASP A 271 64.02 7.60 16.26
C ASP A 271 64.82 8.54 17.18
N HIS A 272 64.15 9.52 17.80
CA HIS A 272 64.77 10.41 18.78
C HIS A 272 65.24 9.67 20.04
N PHE A 273 64.40 8.79 20.61
CA PHE A 273 64.75 7.97 21.77
C PHE A 273 65.91 7.01 21.46
N ALA A 274 65.97 6.46 20.25
CA ALA A 274 67.07 5.62 19.80
C ALA A 274 68.41 6.37 19.79
N GLU A 275 68.41 7.66 19.45
CA GLU A 275 69.59 8.50 19.50
C GLU A 275 70.00 8.83 20.95
N LEU A 276 69.05 9.14 21.83
CA LEU A 276 69.31 9.39 23.26
C LEU A 276 69.87 8.15 23.98
N VAL A 277 69.45 6.94 23.60
CA VAL A 277 70.02 5.69 24.13
C VAL A 277 71.48 5.53 23.73
N LYS A 278 71.87 5.89 22.49
CA LYS A 278 73.30 5.87 22.08
C LYS A 278 74.15 6.85 22.88
N GLN A 279 73.55 7.97 23.30
CA GLN A 279 74.18 8.98 24.14
C GLN A 279 74.17 8.59 25.63
N GLY A 280 73.54 7.47 26.01
CA GLY A 280 73.43 7.01 27.39
C GLY A 280 72.49 7.83 28.27
N SER A 281 71.65 8.69 27.68
CA SER A 281 70.73 9.58 28.41
C SER A 281 69.38 8.92 28.76
N VAL A 282 69.03 7.82 28.09
CA VAL A 282 67.74 7.13 28.25
C VAL A 282 67.95 5.62 28.42
N SER A 283 67.09 4.98 29.21
CA SER A 283 67.13 3.53 29.44
C SER A 283 66.65 2.71 28.23
N THR A 284 67.14 1.47 28.10
CA THR A 284 66.64 0.53 27.08
C THR A 284 65.18 0.13 27.29
N GLY A 285 64.68 0.25 28.53
CA GLY A 285 63.28 0.03 28.88
C GLY A 285 62.35 1.06 28.23
N GLU A 286 62.69 2.35 28.29
CA GLU A 286 61.91 3.42 27.64
C GLU A 286 61.87 3.26 26.11
N LEU A 287 62.98 2.85 25.49
CA LEU A 287 63.01 2.53 24.06
C LEU A 287 62.04 1.37 23.73
N GLN A 288 61.97 0.36 24.58
CA GLN A 288 61.06 -0.77 24.40
C GLN A 288 59.59 -0.36 24.56
N GLU A 289 59.30 0.59 25.45
CA GLU A 289 57.97 1.19 25.58
C GLU A 289 57.59 2.01 24.34
N GLN A 290 58.50 2.80 23.77
CA GLN A 290 58.22 3.51 22.51
C GLN A 290 58.01 2.54 21.33
N ARG A 291 58.71 1.41 21.32
CA ARG A 291 58.48 0.34 20.33
C ARG A 291 57.10 -0.29 20.45
N SER A 292 56.64 -0.57 21.67
CA SER A 292 55.29 -1.10 21.87
C SER A 292 54.22 -0.06 21.52
N ALA A 293 54.45 1.22 21.84
CA ALA A 293 53.57 2.33 21.44
C ALA A 293 53.47 2.46 19.91
N LEU A 294 54.58 2.38 19.17
CA LEU A 294 54.58 2.39 17.70
C LEU A 294 53.85 1.15 17.13
N ALA A 295 54.06 -0.03 17.72
CA ALA A 295 53.34 -1.24 17.30
C ALA A 295 51.82 -1.09 17.47
N ASN A 296 51.37 -0.51 18.59
CA ASN A 296 49.96 -0.21 18.83
C ASN A 296 49.43 0.83 17.83
N ALA A 297 50.18 1.91 17.55
CA ALA A 297 49.79 2.91 16.56
C ALA A 297 49.66 2.31 15.15
N ASN A 298 50.56 1.40 14.76
CA ASN A 298 50.47 0.69 13.49
C ASN A 298 49.26 -0.25 13.44
N ALA A 299 48.90 -0.90 14.55
CA ALA A 299 47.67 -1.69 14.63
C ALA A 299 46.42 -0.79 14.42
N MET A 300 46.41 0.43 14.98
CA MET A 300 45.34 1.41 14.75
C MET A 300 45.22 1.85 13.29
N VAL A 301 46.34 2.00 12.58
CA VAL A 301 46.33 2.30 11.13
C VAL A 301 45.71 1.14 10.34
N LEU A 302 46.08 -0.10 10.66
CA LEU A 302 45.54 -1.28 9.99
C LEU A 302 44.03 -1.44 10.21
N THR A 303 43.55 -1.22 11.44
CA THR A 303 42.09 -1.27 11.73
C THR A 303 41.35 -0.14 11.02
N ALA A 304 41.85 1.10 11.09
CA ALA A 304 41.21 2.22 10.40
C ALA A 304 41.17 2.05 8.87
N ARG A 305 42.18 1.40 8.29
CA ARG A 305 42.20 1.06 6.87
C ARG A 305 41.17 -0.01 6.51
N ALA A 306 41.01 -1.02 7.35
CA ALA A 306 39.97 -2.04 7.18
C ALA A 306 38.55 -1.44 7.26
N ASP A 307 38.31 -0.54 8.23
CA ASP A 307 37.04 0.18 8.38
C ASP A 307 36.70 1.01 7.13
N LEU A 308 37.71 1.68 6.54
CA LEU A 308 37.54 2.45 5.31
C LEU A 308 37.16 1.54 4.13
N GLN A 309 37.86 0.41 3.97
CA GLN A 309 37.55 -0.55 2.91
C GLN A 309 36.14 -1.15 3.05
N GLU A 310 35.70 -1.45 4.28
CA GLU A 310 34.33 -1.90 4.55
C GLU A 310 33.30 -0.82 4.17
N ALA A 311 33.54 0.43 4.57
CA ALA A 311 32.65 1.55 4.26
C ALA A 311 32.54 1.80 2.75
N GLU A 312 33.66 1.75 2.03
CA GLU A 312 33.71 1.86 0.56
C GLU A 312 32.98 0.69 -0.12
N GLY A 313 33.14 -0.53 0.38
CA GLY A 313 32.44 -1.72 -0.11
C GLY A 313 30.92 -1.60 0.06
N LEU A 314 30.45 -1.16 1.22
CA LEU A 314 29.02 -0.94 1.48
C LEU A 314 28.45 0.17 0.60
N ALA A 315 29.16 1.28 0.44
CA ALA A 315 28.73 2.37 -0.44
C ALA A 315 28.66 1.92 -1.90
N ALA A 316 29.59 1.08 -2.36
CA ALA A 316 29.54 0.51 -3.71
C ALA A 316 28.31 -0.40 -3.92
N ILE A 317 27.93 -1.18 -2.91
CA ILE A 317 26.71 -2.00 -2.95
C ILE A 317 25.47 -1.11 -3.02
N ILE A 318 25.40 -0.06 -2.20
CA ILE A 318 24.28 0.90 -2.20
C ILE A 318 24.19 1.63 -3.55
N HIS A 319 25.31 2.08 -4.10
CA HIS A 319 25.35 2.71 -5.42
C HIS A 319 24.93 1.74 -6.53
N LYS A 320 25.35 0.47 -6.46
CA LYS A 320 24.90 -0.56 -7.41
C LYS A 320 23.41 -0.85 -7.26
N LYS A 321 22.86 -0.88 -6.05
CA LYS A 321 21.43 -1.05 -5.78
C LYS A 321 20.63 0.15 -6.29
N ALA A 322 21.11 1.37 -6.10
CA ALA A 322 20.50 2.58 -6.62
C ALA A 322 20.53 2.64 -8.15
N ALA A 323 21.61 2.18 -8.78
CA ALA A 323 21.72 2.08 -10.23
C ALA A 323 20.88 0.92 -10.82
N ALA A 324 20.70 -0.16 -10.05
CA ALA A 324 19.88 -1.31 -10.44
C ALA A 324 18.40 -1.14 -10.08
N ALA A 325 18.04 -0.13 -9.28
CA ALA A 325 16.65 0.24 -9.07
C ALA A 325 16.08 0.50 -10.46
N PRO A 326 15.14 -0.34 -10.92
CA PRO A 326 14.77 -0.35 -12.31
C PRO A 326 14.27 1.04 -12.62
N THR A 327 14.92 1.69 -13.58
CA THR A 327 14.29 2.73 -14.37
C THR A 327 13.23 2.01 -15.21
N VAL A 328 12.18 1.52 -14.54
CA VAL A 328 11.07 0.75 -15.12
C VAL A 328 10.50 1.54 -16.30
N ALA A 329 10.48 2.87 -16.19
CA ALA A 329 10.12 3.75 -17.28
C ALA A 329 11.00 3.58 -18.52
N SER A 330 12.32 3.41 -18.43
CA SER A 330 13.19 3.35 -19.62
C SER A 330 12.99 2.06 -20.41
N ASP A 331 13.08 0.91 -19.76
CA ASP A 331 13.05 -0.39 -20.46
C ASP A 331 11.63 -0.79 -20.86
N GLU A 332 10.62 -0.48 -20.06
CA GLU A 332 9.22 -0.69 -20.48
C GLU A 332 8.80 0.30 -21.55
N LEU A 333 9.23 1.57 -21.52
CA LEU A 333 8.96 2.50 -22.63
C LEU A 333 9.73 2.11 -23.89
N ALA A 334 10.95 1.57 -23.78
CA ALA A 334 11.68 1.03 -24.94
C ALA A 334 10.96 -0.18 -25.54
N SER A 335 10.43 -1.06 -24.68
CA SER A 335 9.64 -2.23 -25.09
C SER A 335 8.31 -1.84 -25.73
N LEU A 336 7.59 -0.89 -25.14
CA LEU A 336 6.33 -0.35 -25.66
C LEU A 336 6.54 0.44 -26.96
N ARG A 337 7.60 1.24 -27.05
CA ARG A 337 7.96 1.96 -28.28
C ARG A 337 8.25 0.99 -29.42
N LYS A 338 9.00 -0.08 -29.15
CA LYS A 338 9.25 -1.14 -30.14
C LYS A 338 7.94 -1.82 -30.55
N LEU A 339 7.04 -2.12 -29.61
CA LEU A 339 5.73 -2.69 -29.91
C LEU A 339 4.88 -1.76 -30.79
N VAL A 340 4.88 -0.45 -30.52
CA VAL A 340 4.16 0.55 -31.32
C VAL A 340 4.78 0.67 -32.72
N GLU A 341 6.11 0.65 -32.84
CA GLU A 341 6.81 0.64 -34.13
C GLU A 341 6.47 -0.62 -34.94
N ASP A 342 6.41 -1.79 -34.30
CA ASP A 342 6.03 -3.06 -34.93
C ASP A 342 4.56 -3.04 -35.39
N GLN A 343 3.63 -2.51 -34.57
CA GLN A 343 2.23 -2.35 -34.95
C GLN A 343 2.04 -1.35 -36.10
N ALA A 344 2.77 -0.24 -36.09
CA ALA A 344 2.73 0.75 -37.17
C ALA A 344 3.24 0.15 -38.50
N ALA A 345 4.28 -0.67 -38.45
CA ALA A 345 4.77 -1.41 -39.61
C ALA A 345 3.73 -2.41 -40.14
N GLN A 346 3.00 -3.09 -39.24
CA GLN A 346 1.96 -4.04 -39.60
C GLN A 346 0.74 -3.36 -40.24
N ILE A 347 0.31 -2.21 -39.71
CA ILE A 347 -0.78 -1.40 -40.29
C ILE A 347 -0.38 -0.90 -41.68
N LYS A 348 0.86 -0.45 -41.86
CA LYS A 348 1.37 -0.02 -43.17
C LYS A 348 1.34 -1.16 -44.19
N ALA A 349 1.80 -2.36 -43.81
CA ALA A 349 1.76 -3.54 -44.67
C ALA A 349 0.33 -3.90 -45.12
N LEU A 350 -0.63 -3.89 -44.18
CA LEU A 350 -2.04 -4.14 -44.50
C LEU A 350 -2.65 -3.07 -45.42
N THR A 351 -2.22 -1.81 -45.26
CA THR A 351 -2.68 -0.69 -46.10
C THR A 351 -2.14 -0.82 -47.53
N ASP A 352 -0.88 -1.21 -47.68
CA ASP A 352 -0.24 -1.43 -48.98
C ASP A 352 -0.89 -2.62 -49.71
N GLU A 353 -1.19 -3.72 -48.99
CA GLU A 353 -1.90 -4.89 -49.53
C GLU A 353 -3.31 -4.53 -50.01
N LEU A 354 -4.05 -3.74 -49.22
CA LEU A 354 -5.41 -3.29 -49.57
C LEU A 354 -5.41 -2.37 -50.80
N ASN A 355 -4.39 -1.52 -50.95
CA ASN A 355 -4.22 -0.68 -52.14
C ASN A 355 -3.87 -1.51 -53.38
N ALA A 356 -3.02 -2.54 -53.26
CA ALA A 356 -2.70 -3.46 -54.35
C ALA A 356 -3.95 -4.23 -54.84
N LEU A 357 -4.79 -4.71 -53.91
CA LEU A 357 -6.06 -5.36 -54.23
C LEU A 357 -7.04 -4.41 -54.94
N ARG A 358 -7.10 -3.14 -54.55
CA ARG A 358 -7.90 -2.12 -55.24
C ARG A 358 -7.43 -1.87 -56.67
N GLN A 359 -6.11 -1.82 -56.90
CA GLN A 359 -5.57 -1.68 -58.25
C GLN A 359 -5.86 -2.89 -59.14
N GLN A 360 -5.72 -4.11 -58.62
CA GLN A 360 -6.12 -5.33 -59.36
C GLN A 360 -7.61 -5.34 -59.71
N LYS A 361 -8.48 -4.87 -58.81
CA LYS A 361 -9.92 -4.80 -59.06
C LYS A 361 -10.28 -3.79 -60.15
N ASN A 362 -9.54 -2.69 -60.26
CA ASN A 362 -9.78 -1.67 -61.29
C ASN A 362 -9.16 -2.03 -62.66
N ALA A 363 -8.22 -2.99 -62.70
CA ALA A 363 -7.59 -3.46 -63.93
C ALA A 363 -8.34 -4.62 -64.62
N LYS A 364 -9.32 -5.21 -63.93
CA LYS A 364 -10.29 -6.16 -64.50
C LYS A 364 -11.57 -5.42 -64.85
#